data_AF-A0AAV0J9L8-F1
#
_entry.id   AF-A0AAV0J9L8-F1
#
_cell.length_a   1.000
_cell.length_b   1.000
_cell.length_c   1.000
_cell.angle_alpha   90.00
_cell.angle_beta   90.00
_cell.angle_gamma   90.00
#
_symmetry.space_group_name_H-M   'P 1'
#
loop_
_entity.id
_entity.type
_entity.pdbx_description
1 polymer ?
#
loop_
_entity_poly.entity_id
_entity_poly.type
_entity_poly.pdbx_seq_one_letter_code
_entity_poly.pdbx_strand_id
1 'polypeptide(L)'
;MQIERLSGAFSDFAPFLQHGGIPSVDLFYGREYPVYHTAFDSYEWMVKHADPLFHRHVTIAEIWGLIALHLADDSIIPFNYVSYAQQLSKYTDELSNLLDGSTISLHPLVSAIEQFASAAKEAENEVKQLREGDGRDGLTALKQRALNDRLMLTERGFLDADGIQSRHWFKHLIYGPHGDYKSKLDFFPGIADAIHELSVSTTMGRSGQEAAIQHEVWRAARAIQRAAYALRGHIFVP
;
A
#
# COMPACT_ATOMS: atom_id res chain seq x y z
N MET A 1 -3.66 14.38 -12.43
CA MET A 1 -3.42 12.95 -12.15
C MET A 1 -3.86 12.70 -10.73
N GLN A 2 -4.85 11.85 -10.51
CA GLN A 2 -5.29 11.43 -9.18
C GLN A 2 -4.56 10.12 -8.89
N ILE A 3 -3.79 10.08 -7.80
CA ILE A 3 -3.07 8.88 -7.36
C ILE A 3 -3.87 8.30 -6.20
N GLU A 4 -4.45 7.14 -6.42
CA GLU A 4 -5.21 6.40 -5.43
C GLU A 4 -4.40 5.22 -4.89
N ARG A 5 -4.93 4.54 -3.87
CA ARG A 5 -4.33 3.32 -3.35
C ARG A 5 -5.09 2.11 -3.86
N LEU A 6 -4.37 1.03 -4.09
CA LEU A 6 -4.89 -0.25 -4.55
C LEU A 6 -5.55 -1.04 -3.40
N SER A 7 -6.50 -0.41 -2.73
CA SER A 7 -7.28 -1.00 -1.64
C SER A 7 -8.47 -1.82 -2.15
N GLY A 8 -8.82 -1.73 -3.43
CA GLY A 8 -9.90 -2.52 -4.04
C GLY A 8 -9.45 -3.90 -4.54
N ALA A 9 -10.42 -4.74 -4.93
CA ALA A 9 -10.16 -6.03 -5.59
C ALA A 9 -10.72 -6.05 -7.03
N PHE A 10 -10.64 -4.90 -7.70
CA PHE A 10 -11.35 -4.63 -8.97
C PHE A 10 -10.57 -5.03 -10.22
N SER A 11 -9.32 -5.47 -10.09
CA SER A 11 -8.42 -5.81 -11.19
C SER A 11 -7.38 -6.84 -10.72
N ASP A 12 -6.55 -7.32 -11.64
CA ASP A 12 -5.62 -8.43 -11.44
C ASP A 12 -4.46 -8.11 -10.48
N PHE A 13 -4.27 -6.84 -10.10
CA PHE A 13 -3.27 -6.46 -9.08
C PHE A 13 -3.58 -7.04 -7.69
N ALA A 14 -4.84 -7.37 -7.39
CA ALA A 14 -5.30 -7.77 -6.06
C ALA A 14 -4.51 -8.93 -5.45
N PRO A 15 -4.32 -10.09 -6.13
CA PRO A 15 -3.48 -11.17 -5.60
C PRO A 15 -2.02 -10.77 -5.39
N PHE A 16 -1.45 -9.89 -6.23
CA PHE A 16 -0.06 -9.47 -6.10
C PHE A 16 0.15 -8.62 -4.86
N LEU A 17 -0.64 -7.56 -4.68
CA LEU A 17 -0.50 -6.66 -3.54
C LEU A 17 -1.08 -7.26 -2.26
N GLN A 18 -2.35 -7.66 -2.28
CA GLN A 18 -3.10 -7.94 -1.06
C GLN A 18 -2.81 -9.33 -0.49
N HIS A 19 -2.34 -10.27 -1.32
CA HIS A 19 -1.95 -11.61 -0.88
C HIS A 19 -0.43 -11.81 -0.93
N GLY A 20 0.23 -11.34 -1.99
CA GLY A 20 1.66 -11.55 -2.23
C GLY A 20 2.58 -10.49 -1.63
N GLY A 21 2.05 -9.32 -1.22
CA GLY A 21 2.87 -8.19 -0.77
C GLY A 21 3.85 -7.72 -1.84
N ILE A 22 3.40 -7.71 -3.10
CA ILE A 22 4.18 -7.25 -4.25
C ILE A 22 3.68 -5.84 -4.60
N PRO A 23 4.55 -4.80 -4.51
CA PRO A 23 4.20 -3.46 -4.94
C PRO A 23 3.61 -3.47 -6.34
N SER A 24 2.42 -2.91 -6.48
CA SER A 24 1.62 -2.96 -7.71
C SER A 24 1.15 -1.56 -8.08
N VAL A 25 0.89 -1.34 -9.37
CA VAL A 25 0.32 -0.10 -9.89
C VAL A 25 -0.72 -0.45 -10.94
N ASP A 26 -1.78 0.34 -11.02
CA ASP A 26 -2.80 0.27 -12.08
C ASP A 26 -2.98 1.68 -12.64
N LEU A 27 -2.94 1.82 -13.98
CA LEU A 27 -2.87 3.10 -14.67
C LEU A 27 -3.85 3.12 -15.84
N PHE A 28 -4.77 4.08 -15.80
CA PHE A 28 -5.78 4.27 -16.84
C PHE A 28 -6.17 5.74 -16.99
N TYR A 29 -6.79 6.08 -18.12
CA TYR A 29 -7.42 7.37 -18.34
C TYR A 29 -8.94 7.26 -18.14
N GLY A 30 -9.50 8.18 -17.36
CA GLY A 30 -10.94 8.25 -17.11
C GLY A 30 -11.35 7.51 -15.84
N ARG A 31 -12.63 7.16 -15.78
CA ARG A 31 -13.29 6.43 -14.68
C ARG A 31 -14.35 5.52 -15.30
N GLU A 32 -15.30 5.04 -14.51
CA GLU A 32 -16.52 4.36 -14.99
C GLU A 32 -17.04 4.94 -16.31
N TYR A 33 -17.35 4.07 -17.28
CA TYR A 33 -17.80 4.45 -18.61
C TYR A 33 -19.13 3.76 -18.98
N PRO A 34 -20.01 4.42 -19.77
CA PRO A 34 -21.42 4.03 -19.87
C PRO A 34 -21.70 2.67 -20.52
N VAL A 35 -20.73 2.12 -21.25
CA VAL A 35 -20.89 0.87 -21.99
C VAL A 35 -20.17 -0.31 -21.36
N TYR A 36 -19.54 -0.11 -20.19
CA TYR A 36 -18.84 -1.16 -19.44
C TYR A 36 -19.71 -2.40 -19.22
N HIS A 37 -19.16 -3.58 -19.47
CA HIS A 37 -19.85 -4.88 -19.35
C HIS A 37 -21.15 -4.99 -20.18
N THR A 38 -21.26 -4.25 -21.28
CA THR A 38 -22.38 -4.36 -22.23
C THR A 38 -21.90 -4.74 -23.63
N ALA A 39 -22.81 -5.16 -24.50
CA ALA A 39 -22.52 -5.40 -25.92
C ALA A 39 -22.14 -4.12 -26.70
N PHE A 40 -22.27 -2.93 -26.09
CA PHE A 40 -21.88 -1.66 -26.71
C PHE A 40 -20.40 -1.32 -26.49
N ASP A 41 -19.70 -2.04 -25.61
CA ASP A 41 -18.25 -1.93 -25.47
C ASP A 41 -17.58 -2.51 -26.72
N SER A 42 -17.33 -1.61 -27.67
CA SER A 42 -16.98 -1.95 -29.04
C SER A 42 -15.92 -1.00 -29.58
N TYR A 43 -15.17 -1.48 -30.56
CA TYR A 43 -14.19 -0.66 -31.27
C TYR A 43 -14.81 0.62 -31.83
N GLU A 44 -16.02 0.53 -32.37
CA GLU A 44 -16.75 1.67 -32.92
C GLU A 44 -17.02 2.76 -31.86
N TRP A 45 -17.41 2.35 -30.65
CA TRP A 45 -17.57 3.29 -29.53
C TRP A 45 -16.23 3.90 -29.13
N MET A 46 -15.16 3.10 -29.11
CA MET A 46 -13.81 3.57 -28.78
C MET A 46 -13.36 4.70 -29.70
N VAL A 47 -13.43 4.48 -31.02
CA VAL A 47 -12.94 5.46 -32.02
C VAL A 47 -13.87 6.65 -32.24
N LYS A 48 -15.14 6.57 -31.84
CA LYS A 48 -16.07 7.70 -31.95
C LYS A 48 -16.16 8.54 -30.69
N HIS A 49 -16.00 7.93 -29.52
CA HIS A 49 -16.37 8.56 -28.25
C HIS A 49 -15.28 8.54 -27.20
N ALA A 50 -14.54 7.45 -27.03
CA ALA A 50 -13.58 7.34 -25.93
C ALA A 50 -12.19 7.88 -26.26
N ASP A 51 -11.60 7.49 -27.40
CA ASP A 51 -10.27 7.96 -27.81
C ASP A 51 -10.12 7.98 -29.35
N PRO A 52 -10.77 8.94 -30.05
CA PRO A 52 -10.83 8.93 -31.52
C PRO A 52 -9.50 8.93 -32.27
N LEU A 53 -8.46 9.47 -31.64
CA LEU A 53 -7.11 9.53 -32.21
C LEU A 53 -6.12 8.63 -31.49
N PHE A 54 -6.59 7.79 -30.55
CA PHE A 54 -5.77 6.91 -29.71
C PHE A 54 -4.68 7.62 -28.89
N HIS A 55 -4.73 8.95 -28.73
CA HIS A 55 -3.70 9.69 -28.03
C HIS A 55 -3.60 9.27 -26.56
N ARG A 56 -4.73 8.97 -25.90
CA ARG A 56 -4.71 8.52 -24.49
C ARG A 56 -4.11 7.12 -24.37
N HIS A 57 -4.41 6.24 -25.33
CA HIS A 57 -3.81 4.89 -25.39
C HIS A 57 -2.30 4.95 -25.64
N VAL A 58 -1.84 5.81 -26.55
CA VAL A 58 -0.41 6.00 -26.79
C VAL A 58 0.26 6.54 -25.52
N THR A 59 -0.29 7.59 -24.90
CA THR A 59 0.28 8.17 -23.69
C THR A 59 0.35 7.18 -22.52
N ILE A 60 -0.69 6.38 -22.27
CA ILE A 60 -0.64 5.40 -21.18
C ILE A 60 0.36 4.27 -21.48
N ALA A 61 0.49 3.87 -22.74
CA ALA A 61 1.50 2.90 -23.16
C ALA A 61 2.92 3.44 -22.99
N GLU A 62 3.17 4.72 -23.27
CA GLU A 62 4.45 5.39 -23.02
C GLU A 62 4.78 5.40 -21.52
N ILE A 63 3.81 5.74 -20.66
CA ILE A 63 4.01 5.74 -19.20
C ILE A 63 4.32 4.32 -18.69
N TRP A 64 3.56 3.32 -19.12
CA TRP A 64 3.82 1.92 -18.79
C TRP A 64 5.21 1.47 -19.25
N GLY A 65 5.61 1.84 -20.47
CA GLY A 65 6.93 1.55 -21.02
C GLY A 65 8.06 2.18 -20.21
N LEU A 66 7.91 3.45 -19.80
CA LEU A 66 8.89 4.13 -18.97
C LEU A 66 9.01 3.51 -17.57
N ILE A 67 7.88 3.16 -16.94
CA ILE A 67 7.90 2.47 -15.65
C ILE A 67 8.59 1.11 -15.78
N ALA A 68 8.28 0.34 -16.82
CA ALA A 68 8.91 -0.95 -17.06
C ALA A 68 10.44 -0.83 -17.27
N LEU A 69 10.88 0.17 -18.04
CA LEU A 69 12.31 0.46 -18.24
C LEU A 69 13.00 0.80 -16.92
N HIS A 70 12.41 1.71 -16.12
CA HIS A 70 13.00 2.07 -14.82
C HIS A 70 13.05 0.88 -13.85
N LEU A 71 12.01 0.06 -13.79
CA LEU A 71 12.00 -1.13 -12.91
C LEU A 71 12.96 -2.23 -13.38
N ALA A 72 13.23 -2.34 -14.68
CA ALA A 72 14.10 -3.36 -15.25
C ALA A 72 15.58 -2.96 -15.28
N ASP A 73 15.87 -1.68 -15.59
CA ASP A 73 17.22 -1.23 -15.95
C ASP A 73 17.88 -0.35 -14.88
N ASP A 74 17.13 0.32 -13.99
CA ASP A 74 17.75 1.14 -12.95
C ASP A 74 18.55 0.24 -11.98
N SER A 75 19.81 0.60 -11.71
CA SER A 75 20.68 -0.18 -10.81
C SER A 75 20.14 -0.30 -9.38
N ILE A 76 19.32 0.67 -8.97
CA ILE A 76 18.60 0.66 -7.70
C ILE A 76 17.13 0.94 -7.99
N ILE A 77 16.25 0.05 -7.52
CA ILE A 77 14.81 0.13 -7.75
C ILE A 77 14.29 1.49 -7.22
N PRO A 78 13.52 2.27 -8.02
CA PRO A 78 13.10 3.63 -7.68
C PRO A 78 11.94 3.69 -6.67
N PHE A 79 11.98 2.88 -5.61
CA PHE A 79 10.97 2.89 -4.55
C PHE A 79 11.24 4.01 -3.54
N ASN A 80 10.17 4.67 -3.07
CA ASN A 80 10.24 5.78 -2.12
C ASN A 80 9.44 5.48 -0.84
N TYR A 81 10.10 4.82 0.11
CA TYR A 81 9.50 4.53 1.42
C TYR A 81 9.40 5.74 2.34
N VAL A 82 10.10 6.84 2.06
CA VAL A 82 9.92 8.11 2.81
C VAL A 82 8.52 8.66 2.53
N SER A 83 8.09 8.64 1.27
CA SER A 83 6.72 9.01 0.88
C SER A 83 5.69 8.06 1.49
N TYR A 84 5.99 6.76 1.56
CA TYR A 84 5.12 5.79 2.23
C TYR A 84 4.97 6.09 3.72
N ALA A 85 6.06 6.39 4.43
CA ALA A 85 6.01 6.76 5.84
C ALA A 85 5.17 8.02 6.09
N GLN A 86 5.33 9.06 5.25
CA GLN A 86 4.51 10.27 5.30
C GLN A 86 3.02 9.96 5.07
N GLN A 87 2.70 9.01 4.19
CA GLN A 87 1.33 8.57 3.96
C GLN A 87 0.75 7.89 5.21
N LEU A 88 1.51 7.01 5.86
CA LEU A 88 1.09 6.35 7.11
C LEU A 88 0.84 7.36 8.22
N SER A 89 1.68 8.40 8.34
CA SER A 89 1.45 9.50 9.29
C SER A 89 0.11 10.19 9.01
N LYS A 90 -0.19 10.55 7.75
CA LYS A 90 -1.48 11.16 7.37
C LYS A 90 -2.67 10.28 7.73
N TYR A 91 -2.57 8.97 7.45
CA TYR A 91 -3.63 8.02 7.83
C TYR A 91 -3.83 7.94 9.34
N THR A 92 -2.76 8.09 10.12
CA THR A 92 -2.84 8.10 11.58
C THR A 92 -3.48 9.38 12.09
N ASP A 93 -3.21 10.52 11.46
CA ASP A 93 -3.87 11.79 11.78
C ASP A 93 -5.38 11.72 11.47
N GLU A 94 -5.75 11.19 10.31
CA GLU A 94 -7.16 10.94 9.93
C GLU A 94 -7.85 9.98 10.91
N LEU A 95 -7.17 8.92 11.32
CA LEU A 95 -7.68 7.97 12.32
C LEU A 95 -7.83 8.62 13.70
N SER A 96 -6.89 9.48 14.11
CA SER A 96 -6.96 10.21 15.37
C SER A 96 -8.21 11.09 15.41
N ASN A 97 -8.45 11.87 14.34
CA ASN A 97 -9.64 12.73 14.25
C ASN A 97 -10.95 11.93 14.29
N LEU A 98 -10.97 10.73 13.69
CA LEU A 98 -12.14 9.86 13.72
C LEU A 98 -12.41 9.27 15.11
N LEU A 99 -11.35 9.07 15.90
CA LEU A 99 -11.38 8.46 17.23
C LEU A 99 -11.37 9.50 18.37
N ASP A 100 -11.53 10.79 18.06
CA ASP A 100 -11.57 11.88 19.05
C ASP A 100 -12.62 11.59 20.14
N GLY A 101 -12.17 11.58 21.40
CA GLY A 101 -13.02 11.28 22.56
C GLY A 101 -13.17 9.79 22.90
N SER A 102 -12.48 8.90 22.20
CA SER A 102 -12.31 7.50 22.60
C SER A 102 -11.13 7.30 23.56
N THR A 103 -11.10 6.18 24.28
CA THR A 103 -10.00 5.75 25.17
C THR A 103 -8.88 5.01 24.43
N ILE A 104 -8.99 4.86 23.11
CA ILE A 104 -8.12 4.03 22.27
C ILE A 104 -6.76 4.70 22.10
N SER A 105 -5.69 3.96 22.36
CA SER A 105 -4.33 4.47 22.23
C SER A 105 -3.76 4.16 20.85
N LEU A 106 -3.50 5.21 20.07
CA LEU A 106 -2.77 5.14 18.80
C LEU A 106 -1.25 5.17 18.97
N HIS A 107 -0.74 5.27 20.20
CA HIS A 107 0.69 5.33 20.49
C HIS A 107 1.50 4.16 19.87
N PRO A 108 1.03 2.89 19.90
CA PRO A 108 1.75 1.80 19.24
C PRO A 108 1.92 2.01 17.72
N LEU A 109 0.89 2.56 17.08
CA LEU A 109 0.89 2.83 15.64
C LEU A 109 1.85 3.98 15.29
N VAL A 110 1.75 5.09 16.04
CA VAL A 110 2.65 6.25 15.88
C VAL A 110 4.11 5.83 16.05
N SER A 111 4.44 5.08 17.12
CA SER A 111 5.80 4.62 17.37
C SER A 111 6.33 3.70 16.27
N ALA A 112 5.48 2.81 15.73
CA ALA A 112 5.87 1.95 14.61
C ALA A 112 6.14 2.77 13.32
N ILE A 113 5.34 3.80 13.06
CA ILE A 113 5.51 4.69 11.90
C ILE A 113 6.77 5.52 12.03
N GLU A 114 7.10 6.03 13.22
CA GLU A 114 8.36 6.74 13.47
C GLU A 114 9.58 5.85 13.20
N GLN A 115 9.53 4.59 13.66
CA GLN A 115 10.58 3.60 13.37
C GLN A 115 10.69 3.33 11.87
N PHE A 116 9.57 3.18 11.18
CA PHE A 116 9.52 2.99 9.73
C PHE A 116 10.05 4.21 8.98
N ALA A 117 9.71 5.43 9.41
CA ALA A 117 10.22 6.68 8.84
C ALA A 117 11.73 6.82 8.99
N SER A 118 12.29 6.44 10.15
CA SER A 118 13.75 6.39 10.36
C SER A 118 14.40 5.39 9.40
N ALA A 119 13.88 4.16 9.32
CA ALA A 119 14.39 3.12 8.42
C ALA A 119 14.32 3.56 6.94
N ALA A 120 13.24 4.24 6.55
CA ALA A 120 13.08 4.80 5.21
C ALA A 120 14.10 5.90 4.91
N LYS A 121 14.42 6.75 5.90
CA LYS A 121 15.43 7.79 5.72
C LYS A 121 16.85 7.21 5.63
N GLU A 122 17.14 6.19 6.44
CA GLU A 122 18.40 5.43 6.36
C GLU A 122 18.57 4.82 4.96
N ALA A 123 17.53 4.15 4.44
CA ALA A 123 17.55 3.59 3.08
C ALA A 123 17.71 4.67 2.01
N GLU A 124 17.00 5.80 2.10
CA GLU A 124 17.16 6.91 1.13
C GLU A 124 18.60 7.48 1.12
N ASN A 125 19.23 7.59 2.29
CA ASN A 125 20.62 8.03 2.38
C ASN A 125 21.59 7.01 1.78
N GLU A 126 21.34 5.71 1.99
CA GLU A 126 22.10 4.62 1.38
C GLU A 126 21.98 4.63 -0.16
N VAL A 127 20.78 4.88 -0.69
CA VAL A 127 20.55 5.06 -2.14
C VAL A 127 21.42 6.20 -2.68
N LYS A 128 21.47 7.36 -2.00
CA LYS A 128 22.28 8.51 -2.44
C LYS A 128 23.77 8.16 -2.47
N GLN A 129 24.28 7.53 -1.42
CA GLN A 129 25.69 7.11 -1.34
C GLN A 129 26.06 6.11 -2.44
N LEU A 130 25.19 5.14 -2.73
CA LEU A 130 25.45 4.12 -3.75
C LEU A 130 25.29 4.63 -5.18
N ARG A 131 24.58 5.73 -5.40
CA ARG A 131 24.48 6.41 -6.70
C ARG A 131 25.69 7.29 -7.00
N GLU A 132 26.34 7.83 -5.96
CA GLU A 132 27.56 8.64 -6.09
C GLU A 132 28.83 7.78 -6.29
N GLY A 133 28.79 6.51 -5.90
CA GLY A 133 29.91 5.58 -6.05
C GLY A 133 30.13 5.08 -7.49
N ASP A 134 31.37 4.74 -7.84
CA ASP A 134 31.68 4.11 -9.12
C ASP A 134 31.12 2.67 -9.15
N GLY A 135 30.09 2.46 -9.97
CA GLY A 135 29.38 1.17 -10.12
C GLY A 135 30.21 0.06 -10.76
N ARG A 136 31.49 0.30 -11.06
CA ARG A 136 32.42 -0.69 -11.64
C ARG A 136 33.08 -1.59 -10.59
N ASP A 137 32.97 -1.26 -9.31
CA ASP A 137 33.45 -2.12 -8.22
C ASP A 137 32.43 -3.22 -7.90
N GLY A 138 32.87 -4.49 -7.92
CA GLY A 138 32.02 -5.64 -7.59
C GLY A 138 31.42 -5.57 -6.18
N LEU A 139 32.10 -4.89 -5.24
CA LEU A 139 31.55 -4.65 -3.91
C LEU A 139 30.33 -3.70 -3.93
N THR A 140 30.35 -2.67 -4.79
CA THR A 140 29.24 -1.74 -4.96
C THR A 140 28.02 -2.46 -5.52
N ALA A 141 28.21 -3.35 -6.51
CA ALA A 141 27.14 -4.15 -7.09
C ALA A 141 26.47 -5.07 -6.05
N LEU A 142 27.24 -5.69 -5.15
CA LEU A 142 26.70 -6.51 -4.07
C LEU A 142 25.89 -5.68 -3.06
N LYS A 143 26.35 -4.46 -2.72
CA LYS A 143 25.61 -3.54 -1.84
C LYS A 143 24.30 -3.07 -2.48
N GLN A 144 24.33 -2.70 -3.76
CA GLN A 144 23.14 -2.33 -4.52
C GLN A 144 22.13 -3.49 -4.56
N ARG A 145 22.61 -4.72 -4.77
CA ARG A 145 21.75 -5.91 -4.74
C ARG A 145 21.09 -6.11 -3.38
N ALA A 146 21.86 -6.05 -2.29
CA ALA A 146 21.33 -6.19 -0.94
C ALA A 146 20.29 -5.11 -0.60
N LEU A 147 20.52 -3.87 -1.05
CA LEU A 147 19.54 -2.79 -0.89
C LEU A 147 18.27 -3.05 -1.72
N ASN A 148 18.39 -3.49 -2.97
CA ASN A 148 17.24 -3.83 -3.82
C ASN A 148 16.40 -4.96 -3.22
N ASP A 149 17.04 -5.99 -2.67
CA ASP A 149 16.32 -7.08 -2.01
C ASP A 149 15.54 -6.54 -0.78
N ARG A 150 16.12 -5.63 0.02
CA ARG A 150 15.42 -4.95 1.14
C ARG A 150 14.23 -4.12 0.66
N LEU A 151 14.43 -3.31 -0.38
CA LEU A 151 13.38 -2.47 -0.96
C LEU A 151 12.22 -3.34 -1.51
N MET A 152 12.53 -4.41 -2.24
CA MET A 152 11.53 -5.31 -2.82
C MET A 152 10.73 -6.06 -1.74
N LEU A 153 11.37 -6.44 -0.63
CA LEU A 153 10.75 -7.27 0.42
C LEU A 153 10.01 -6.47 1.48
N THR A 154 10.21 -5.15 1.56
CA THR A 154 9.60 -4.30 2.59
C THR A 154 8.07 -4.36 2.57
N GLU A 155 7.46 -4.39 1.39
CA GLU A 155 6.00 -4.47 1.24
C GLU A 155 5.41 -5.76 1.86
N ARG A 156 6.17 -6.87 1.84
CA ARG A 156 5.76 -8.13 2.47
C ARG A 156 5.69 -8.04 3.99
N GLY A 157 6.39 -7.08 4.60
CA GLY A 157 6.30 -6.81 6.04
C GLY A 157 4.90 -6.37 6.48
N PHE A 158 4.09 -5.83 5.56
CA PHE A 158 2.73 -5.42 5.82
C PHE A 158 1.70 -6.56 5.81
N LEU A 159 2.12 -7.78 5.45
CA LEU A 159 1.26 -8.95 5.41
C LEU A 159 1.11 -9.60 6.78
N ASP A 160 -0.08 -10.11 7.08
CA ASP A 160 -0.35 -10.94 8.26
C ASP A 160 -0.87 -12.31 7.77
N ALA A 161 -0.31 -13.39 8.33
CA ALA A 161 -0.67 -14.76 7.96
C ALA A 161 -2.15 -15.08 8.24
N ASP A 162 -2.73 -14.48 9.28
CA ASP A 162 -4.14 -14.64 9.64
C ASP A 162 -5.06 -13.80 8.74
N GLY A 163 -4.49 -12.82 8.03
CA GLY A 163 -5.20 -11.88 7.17
C GLY A 163 -6.21 -11.00 7.89
N ILE A 164 -7.02 -10.28 7.12
CA ILE A 164 -8.04 -9.39 7.68
C ILE A 164 -9.18 -10.25 8.27
N GLN A 165 -9.72 -9.83 9.41
CA GLN A 165 -10.81 -10.54 10.07
C GLN A 165 -12.00 -10.72 9.11
N SER A 166 -12.63 -11.90 9.13
CA SER A 166 -13.67 -12.35 8.18
C SER A 166 -13.23 -12.50 6.71
N ARG A 167 -12.00 -12.10 6.38
CA ARG A 167 -11.49 -11.94 5.02
C ARG A 167 -10.03 -12.39 4.92
N HIS A 168 -9.76 -13.58 5.48
CA HIS A 168 -8.43 -14.16 5.67
C HIS A 168 -7.57 -14.30 4.41
N TRP A 169 -8.18 -14.31 3.22
CA TRP A 169 -7.42 -14.32 1.96
C TRP A 169 -6.66 -13.01 1.72
N PHE A 170 -7.18 -11.88 2.19
CA PHE A 170 -6.52 -10.59 2.11
C PHE A 170 -5.59 -10.42 3.31
N LYS A 171 -4.28 -10.43 3.05
CA LYS A 171 -3.24 -10.48 4.08
C LYS A 171 -2.67 -9.11 4.42
N HIS A 172 -2.79 -8.17 3.50
CA HIS A 172 -2.16 -6.87 3.63
C HIS A 172 -2.92 -5.95 4.60
N LEU A 173 -2.28 -5.54 5.70
CA LEU A 173 -2.94 -4.85 6.81
C LEU A 173 -3.06 -3.32 6.64
N ILE A 174 -2.38 -2.74 5.65
CA ILE A 174 -2.45 -1.29 5.38
C ILE A 174 -3.49 -0.99 4.29
N TYR A 175 -3.51 -1.83 3.26
CA TYR A 175 -4.37 -1.74 2.08
C TYR A 175 -5.07 -3.07 1.85
N GLY A 176 -6.37 -3.02 1.62
CA GLY A 176 -7.19 -4.17 1.33
C GLY A 176 -8.63 -3.72 1.20
N PRO A 177 -9.51 -4.57 0.66
CA PRO A 177 -10.91 -4.20 0.51
C PRO A 177 -11.48 -3.82 1.88
N HIS A 178 -12.48 -2.95 1.92
CA HIS A 178 -13.28 -2.69 3.12
C HIS A 178 -14.41 -3.73 3.23
N GLY A 179 -14.82 -4.08 4.45
CA GLY A 179 -15.92 -5.04 4.67
C GLY A 179 -17.28 -4.45 4.28
N ASP A 180 -17.41 -3.13 4.35
CA ASP A 180 -18.60 -2.37 3.95
C ASP A 180 -18.21 -1.23 3.00
N TYR A 181 -18.95 -1.09 1.90
CA TYR A 181 -18.82 0.00 0.91
C TYR A 181 -19.08 1.40 1.49
N LYS A 182 -19.59 1.49 2.72
CA LYS A 182 -19.79 2.73 3.48
C LYS A 182 -18.63 3.09 4.41
N SER A 183 -17.58 2.27 4.48
CA SER A 183 -16.38 2.63 5.24
C SER A 183 -15.87 3.99 4.76
N LYS A 184 -15.57 4.86 5.71
CA LYS A 184 -14.96 6.17 5.42
C LYS A 184 -13.45 6.10 5.23
N LEU A 185 -12.85 4.94 5.47
CA LEU A 185 -11.41 4.72 5.42
C LEU A 185 -11.07 3.72 4.32
N ASP A 186 -10.16 4.13 3.43
CA ASP A 186 -9.59 3.29 2.37
C ASP A 186 -8.26 2.63 2.78
N PHE A 187 -7.94 2.68 4.07
CA PHE A 187 -6.70 2.20 4.66
C PHE A 187 -6.97 1.57 6.03
N PHE A 188 -6.02 0.77 6.51
CA PHE A 188 -6.16 -0.03 7.74
C PHE A 188 -7.49 -0.79 7.80
N PRO A 189 -7.77 -1.69 6.84
CA PRO A 189 -9.08 -2.32 6.69
C PRO A 189 -9.59 -3.03 7.96
N GLY A 190 -8.70 -3.65 8.75
CA GLY A 190 -9.09 -4.24 10.04
C GLY A 190 -9.57 -3.20 11.07
N ILE A 191 -8.91 -2.04 11.15
CA ILE A 191 -9.33 -0.94 12.02
C ILE A 191 -10.65 -0.33 11.52
N ALA A 192 -10.76 -0.13 10.20
CA ALA A 192 -11.97 0.40 9.57
C ALA A 192 -13.19 -0.49 9.83
N ASP A 193 -13.03 -1.81 9.67
CA ASP A 193 -14.09 -2.78 9.96
C ASP A 193 -14.48 -2.76 11.45
N ALA A 194 -13.51 -2.74 12.37
CA ALA A 194 -13.76 -2.69 13.80
C ALA A 194 -14.52 -1.40 14.23
N ILE A 195 -14.19 -0.26 13.62
CA ILE A 195 -14.92 1.01 13.82
C ILE A 195 -16.33 0.93 13.21
N HIS A 196 -16.49 0.27 12.06
CA HIS A 196 -17.81 0.11 11.47
C HIS A 196 -18.72 -0.78 12.33
N GLU A 197 -18.20 -1.90 12.83
CA GLU A 197 -18.93 -2.79 13.75
C GLU A 197 -19.39 -2.07 15.03
N LEU A 198 -18.60 -1.12 15.54
CA LEU A 198 -18.99 -0.24 16.65
C LEU A 198 -20.25 0.57 16.31
N SER A 199 -20.37 1.07 15.07
CA SER A 199 -21.50 1.90 14.65
C SER A 199 -22.80 1.11 14.44
N VAL A 200 -22.70 -0.20 14.15
CA VAL A 200 -23.84 -1.04 13.77
C VAL A 200 -24.29 -1.98 14.88
N SER A 201 -23.38 -2.50 15.71
CA SER A 201 -23.69 -3.52 16.71
C SER A 201 -24.03 -2.93 18.09
N THR A 202 -25.20 -3.28 18.60
CA THR A 202 -25.64 -3.03 20.00
C THR A 202 -25.36 -4.20 20.94
N THR A 203 -24.74 -5.27 20.43
CA THR A 203 -24.63 -6.56 21.14
C THR A 203 -23.38 -6.66 22.03
N MET A 204 -22.31 -5.93 21.67
CA MET A 204 -21.10 -5.84 22.50
C MET A 204 -21.15 -4.58 23.38
N GLY A 205 -20.76 -4.72 24.65
CA GLY A 205 -20.54 -3.54 25.51
C GLY A 205 -19.39 -2.68 24.97
N ARG A 206 -19.47 -1.37 25.19
CA ARG A 206 -18.49 -0.36 24.70
C ARG A 206 -17.03 -0.74 24.94
N SER A 207 -16.73 -1.35 26.09
CA SER A 207 -15.38 -1.82 26.42
C SER A 207 -14.88 -2.97 25.52
N GLY A 208 -15.75 -3.90 25.10
CA GLY A 208 -15.38 -4.97 24.18
C GLY A 208 -15.09 -4.45 22.77
N GLN A 209 -15.81 -3.41 22.36
CA GLN A 209 -15.63 -2.77 21.05
C GLN A 209 -14.33 -1.94 21.00
N GLU A 210 -14.05 -1.15 22.05
CA GLU A 210 -12.78 -0.43 22.18
C GLU A 210 -11.58 -1.41 22.19
N ALA A 211 -11.73 -2.58 22.82
CA ALA A 211 -10.71 -3.62 22.81
C ALA A 211 -10.47 -4.22 21.42
N ALA A 212 -11.51 -4.40 20.60
CA ALA A 212 -11.39 -4.89 19.22
C ALA A 212 -10.64 -3.89 18.32
N ILE A 213 -10.96 -2.60 18.42
CA ILE A 213 -10.24 -1.55 17.68
C ILE A 213 -8.78 -1.50 18.14
N GLN A 214 -8.55 -1.53 19.46
CA GLN A 214 -7.19 -1.54 20.01
C GLN A 214 -6.39 -2.77 19.53
N HIS A 215 -7.02 -3.93 19.41
CA HIS A 215 -6.40 -5.14 18.87
C HIS A 215 -5.91 -4.93 17.43
N GLU A 216 -6.75 -4.37 16.56
CA GLU A 216 -6.40 -4.09 15.16
C GLU A 216 -5.33 -3.00 15.03
N VAL A 217 -5.33 -1.98 15.91
CA VAL A 217 -4.24 -0.99 16.01
C VAL A 217 -2.90 -1.68 16.30
N TRP A 218 -2.88 -2.65 17.23
CA TRP A 218 -1.67 -3.41 17.54
C TRP A 218 -1.22 -4.30 16.38
N ARG A 219 -2.15 -4.89 15.63
CA ARG A 219 -1.83 -5.69 14.43
C ARG A 219 -1.17 -4.84 13.35
N ALA A 220 -1.78 -3.68 13.02
CA ALA A 220 -1.23 -2.74 12.06
C ALA A 220 0.15 -2.22 12.49
N ALA A 221 0.32 -1.86 13.77
CA ALA A 221 1.60 -1.43 14.32
C ALA A 221 2.70 -2.50 14.16
N ARG A 222 2.40 -3.77 14.49
CA ARG A 222 3.35 -4.88 14.30
C ARG A 222 3.72 -5.10 12.83
N ALA A 223 2.77 -4.95 11.90
CA ALA A 223 3.04 -5.03 10.48
C ALA A 223 3.99 -3.91 10.00
N ILE A 224 3.74 -2.66 10.41
CA ILE A 224 4.63 -1.53 10.09
C ILE A 224 6.03 -1.74 10.68
N GLN A 225 6.13 -2.27 11.90
CA GLN A 225 7.40 -2.58 12.53
C GLN A 225 8.17 -3.68 11.77
N ARG A 226 7.48 -4.74 11.30
CA ARG A 226 8.08 -5.77 10.44
C ARG A 226 8.60 -5.18 9.13
N ALA A 227 7.83 -4.29 8.49
CA ALA A 227 8.29 -3.58 7.30
C ALA A 227 9.53 -2.70 7.58
N ALA A 228 9.60 -2.04 8.75
CA ALA A 228 10.78 -1.27 9.16
C ALA A 228 12.02 -2.17 9.33
N TYR A 229 11.84 -3.36 9.91
CA TYR A 229 12.91 -4.36 10.04
C TYR A 229 13.38 -4.90 8.70
N ALA A 230 12.45 -5.20 7.79
CA ALA A 230 12.75 -5.59 6.41
C ALA A 230 13.62 -4.53 5.72
N LEU A 231 13.23 -3.25 5.86
CA LEU A 231 13.91 -2.13 5.23
C LEU A 231 15.31 -1.90 5.79
N ARG A 232 15.59 -2.27 7.05
CA ARG A 232 16.93 -2.27 7.66
C ARG A 232 17.77 -3.51 7.34
N GLY A 233 17.19 -4.52 6.69
CA GLY A 233 17.87 -5.78 6.39
C GLY A 233 17.91 -6.78 7.55
N HIS A 234 17.04 -6.63 8.54
CA HIS A 234 16.86 -7.64 9.58
C HIS A 234 15.98 -8.79 9.07
N ILE A 235 16.26 -10.01 9.54
CA ILE A 235 15.44 -11.18 9.25
C ILE A 235 14.08 -11.00 9.92
N PHE A 236 13.01 -11.10 9.15
CA PHE A 236 11.64 -11.14 9.66
C PHE A 236 10.91 -12.35 9.07
N VAL A 237 10.01 -12.93 9.84
CA VAL A 237 9.10 -13.97 9.36
C VAL A 237 7.76 -13.28 9.08
N PRO A 238 7.24 -13.32 7.84
CA PRO A 238 5.94 -12.75 7.49
C PRO A 238 4.79 -13.52 8.14
#